data_AF-Q9RMM9-F1
#
_entry.id   AF-Q9RMM9-F1
#
_cell.length_a   1.000
_cell.length_b   1.000
_cell.length_c   1.000
_cell.angle_alpha   90.00
_cell.angle_beta   90.00
_cell.angle_gamma   90.00
#
_symmetry.space_group_name_H-M   'P 1'
#
loop_
_entity.id
_entity.type
_entity.pdbx_description
1 polymer ?
#
loop_
_entity_poly.entity_id
_entity_poly.type
_entity_poly.pdbx_seq_one_letter_code
_entity_poly.pdbx_strand_id
1 'polypeptide(L)'
;MKPPKIQRPTDNFQAVARIGYGIIALTFVGLLGWAAFAPLDSAVIANGVVSAEGNRKTVQHLEGGMLAKILVREGEKVKAGQVLFELDPTQANAAAGITRNQYVALKAMEARLLAERDQRPSISFPADLTRLRADPMVARAIADEQAQFTERRQTIQGQVDLMNAQRLQYQSEIEGIDRQTQGLKDQLGFIEDELIDLRKLYDKGLVPRPRLLALEREQASLSGSIGRLTADRSKAVQGASDTQLKVRQIKQEFFEQVSQSITETRVRLAEVTEKEVVASDAQKRIKIVSPVNGTAQNLRFFTEGAVVRAAEPLVDIAPEDEAFVIQAHFQPTDVDNVHMGMVTEVRLPAFHSREIPILNGTIQSLSQDRISDPQNKLDYFLGIVRVDVKQLPPHLRGRVTAGMPAQVIVPTGERTVLQYLFSPLRDTLRTTMREE
;
A
#
# COMPACT_ATOMS: atom_id res chain seq x y z
N MET A 1 -67.29 56.89 105.94
CA MET A 1 -66.57 57.32 104.72
C MET A 1 -66.41 56.12 103.79
N LYS A 2 -66.86 56.22 102.54
CA LYS A 2 -66.79 55.17 101.51
C LYS A 2 -65.35 55.04 101.01
N PRO A 3 -64.72 53.85 100.96
CA PRO A 3 -63.39 53.71 100.40
C PRO A 3 -63.41 53.85 98.85
N PRO A 4 -62.36 54.42 98.23
CA PRO A 4 -62.33 54.78 96.81
C PRO A 4 -62.10 53.57 95.89
N LYS A 5 -62.69 53.63 94.68
CA LYS A 5 -62.47 52.65 93.61
C LYS A 5 -61.07 52.83 93.01
N ILE A 6 -60.24 51.80 93.08
CA ILE A 6 -58.97 51.69 92.34
C ILE A 6 -59.29 51.17 90.93
N GLN A 7 -59.04 51.98 89.90
CA GLN A 7 -59.07 51.53 88.50
C GLN A 7 -57.73 50.86 88.16
N ARG A 8 -57.76 49.63 87.62
CA ARG A 8 -56.58 48.94 87.10
C ARG A 8 -56.26 49.43 85.68
N PRO A 9 -54.97 49.61 85.30
CA PRO A 9 -54.59 49.95 83.93
C PRO A 9 -54.95 48.80 82.98
N THR A 10 -55.43 49.11 81.78
CA THR A 10 -55.72 48.12 80.74
C THR A 10 -54.42 47.58 80.14
N ASP A 11 -54.09 46.32 80.43
CA ASP A 11 -53.06 45.55 79.73
C ASP A 11 -53.51 45.26 78.29
N ASN A 12 -53.03 46.06 77.33
CA ASN A 12 -53.26 45.80 75.91
C ASN A 12 -52.07 45.03 75.29
N PHE A 13 -51.76 43.87 75.87
CA PHE A 13 -50.69 42.98 75.39
C PHE A 13 -50.95 42.44 73.97
N GLN A 14 -52.23 42.37 73.58
CA GLN A 14 -52.63 41.86 72.26
C GLN A 14 -52.20 42.78 71.12
N ALA A 15 -52.15 44.10 71.34
CA ALA A 15 -51.70 45.04 70.31
C ALA A 15 -50.19 44.91 70.04
N VAL A 16 -49.38 44.80 71.10
CA VAL A 16 -47.92 44.63 70.99
C VAL A 16 -47.57 43.25 70.42
N ALA A 17 -48.29 42.20 70.81
CA ALA A 17 -48.10 40.86 70.27
C ALA A 17 -48.41 40.79 68.76
N ARG A 18 -49.47 41.44 68.28
CA ARG A 18 -49.79 41.50 66.84
C ARG A 18 -48.73 42.23 66.03
N ILE A 19 -48.14 43.30 66.57
CA ILE A 19 -47.02 44.01 65.94
C ILE A 19 -45.78 43.10 65.91
N GLY A 20 -45.50 42.39 67.00
CA GLY A 20 -44.41 41.40 67.07
C GLY A 20 -44.57 40.27 66.04
N TYR A 21 -45.75 39.66 65.94
CA TYR A 21 -46.03 38.65 64.92
C TYR A 21 -45.98 39.21 63.49
N GLY A 22 -46.38 40.46 63.29
CA GLY A 22 -46.25 41.15 62.00
C GLY A 22 -44.80 41.33 61.57
N ILE A 23 -43.90 41.71 62.49
CA ILE A 23 -42.47 41.85 62.22
C ILE A 23 -41.82 40.49 61.94
N ILE A 24 -42.19 39.45 62.70
CA ILE A 24 -41.68 38.08 62.48
C ILE A 24 -42.13 37.58 61.11
N ALA A 25 -43.41 37.73 60.76
CA ALA A 25 -43.94 37.33 59.46
C ALA A 25 -43.27 38.10 58.31
N LEU A 26 -43.09 39.42 58.44
CA LEU A 26 -42.40 40.23 57.44
C LEU A 26 -40.94 39.79 57.25
N THR A 27 -40.24 39.46 58.34
CA THR A 27 -38.84 39.02 58.29
C THR A 27 -38.71 37.65 57.64
N PHE A 28 -39.57 36.70 58.01
CA PHE A 28 -39.58 35.36 57.41
C PHE A 28 -40.01 35.40 55.93
N VAL A 29 -41.05 36.15 55.58
CA VAL A 29 -41.51 36.28 54.19
C VAL A 29 -40.49 37.06 53.35
N GLY A 30 -39.87 38.11 53.90
CA GLY A 30 -38.82 38.87 53.24
C GLY A 30 -37.54 38.07 53.01
N LEU A 31 -37.08 37.33 54.02
CA LEU A 31 -35.85 36.53 53.94
C LEU A 31 -36.05 35.24 53.13
N LEU A 32 -37.17 34.54 53.28
CA LEU A 32 -37.50 33.38 52.44
C LEU A 32 -37.84 33.80 51.01
N GLY A 33 -38.50 34.93 50.83
CA GLY A 33 -38.74 35.53 49.52
C GLY A 33 -37.43 35.86 48.82
N TRP A 34 -36.50 36.54 49.51
CA TRP A 34 -35.16 36.81 48.98
C TRP A 34 -34.37 35.52 48.72
N ALA A 35 -34.36 34.56 49.65
CA ALA A 35 -33.67 33.29 49.49
C ALA A 35 -34.24 32.42 48.35
N ALA A 36 -35.51 32.61 47.99
CA ALA A 36 -36.14 31.95 46.84
C ALA A 36 -35.72 32.54 45.49
N PHE A 37 -35.25 33.80 45.45
CA PHE A 37 -34.84 34.47 44.22
C PHE A 37 -33.32 34.76 44.14
N ALA A 38 -32.57 34.64 45.24
CA ALA A 38 -31.13 34.86 45.26
C ALA A 38 -30.41 33.68 44.58
N PRO A 39 -29.78 33.89 43.40
CA PRO A 39 -28.99 32.84 42.75
C PRO A 39 -27.70 32.60 43.54
N LEU A 40 -27.37 31.33 43.72
CA LEU A 40 -26.13 30.83 44.27
C LEU A 40 -25.46 30.00 43.19
N ASP A 41 -24.28 30.45 42.74
CA ASP A 41 -23.52 29.76 41.71
C ASP A 41 -22.99 28.43 42.28
N SER A 42 -23.38 27.32 41.68
CA SER A 42 -22.85 26.00 41.99
C SER A 42 -21.78 25.63 40.97
N ALA A 43 -20.63 25.16 41.45
CA ALA A 43 -19.57 24.69 40.59
C ALA A 43 -18.93 23.42 41.15
N VAL A 44 -18.59 22.50 40.24
CA VAL A 44 -17.80 21.30 40.53
C VAL A 44 -16.33 21.64 40.27
N ILE A 45 -15.47 21.36 41.24
CA ILE A 45 -14.04 21.62 41.15
C ILE A 45 -13.31 20.29 41.02
N ALA A 46 -12.60 20.11 39.90
CA ALA A 46 -11.78 18.94 39.65
C ALA A 46 -10.31 19.34 39.55
N ASN A 47 -9.44 18.53 40.16
CA ASN A 47 -8.00 18.66 39.97
C ASN A 47 -7.61 17.96 38.66
N GLY A 48 -6.80 18.60 37.86
CA GLY A 48 -6.36 18.06 36.59
C GLY A 48 -4.87 18.25 36.33
N VAL A 49 -4.40 17.59 35.29
CA VAL A 49 -3.04 17.73 34.80
C VAL A 49 -3.10 18.09 33.32
N VAL A 50 -2.28 19.05 32.91
CA VAL A 50 -2.11 19.39 31.51
C VAL A 50 -1.43 18.21 30.82
N SER A 51 -2.09 17.64 29.82
CA SER A 51 -1.55 16.58 28.98
C SER A 51 -1.57 17.06 27.53
N ALA A 52 -0.61 16.61 26.73
CA ALA A 52 -0.68 16.83 25.29
C ALA A 52 -1.77 15.89 24.75
N GLU A 53 -2.70 16.41 23.93
CA GLU A 53 -3.80 15.59 23.38
C GLU A 53 -3.26 14.46 22.49
N GLY A 54 -2.09 14.67 21.88
CA GLY A 54 -1.51 13.69 21.00
C GLY A 54 -0.67 12.65 21.74
N ASN A 55 -0.89 11.42 21.32
CA ASN A 55 -0.03 10.32 21.73
C ASN A 55 1.33 10.50 21.07
N ARG A 56 2.39 10.41 21.88
CA ARG A 56 3.78 10.25 21.42
C ARG A 56 3.85 9.30 20.23
N LYS A 57 4.57 9.69 19.18
CA LYS A 57 4.72 8.89 17.97
C LYS A 57 5.97 8.02 18.12
N THR A 58 5.77 6.76 18.44
CA THR A 58 6.85 5.77 18.48
C THR A 58 7.33 5.47 17.07
N VAL A 59 8.61 5.72 16.81
CA VAL A 59 9.29 5.36 15.56
C VAL A 59 9.90 3.98 15.74
N GLN A 60 9.53 3.06 14.86
CA GLN A 60 9.96 1.67 14.84
C GLN A 60 10.38 1.27 13.43
N HIS A 61 11.22 0.25 13.30
CA HIS A 61 11.62 -0.28 12.00
C HIS A 61 10.95 -1.63 11.73
N LEU A 62 10.31 -1.76 10.56
CA LEU A 62 9.63 -2.99 10.16
C LEU A 62 10.57 -4.22 10.09
N GLU A 63 11.69 -4.15 9.37
CA GLU A 63 12.59 -5.27 9.14
C GLU A 63 13.63 -5.47 10.25
N GLY A 64 14.09 -4.38 10.87
CA GLY A 64 15.25 -4.39 11.76
C GLY A 64 16.57 -4.47 10.99
N GLY A 65 17.68 -4.56 11.73
CA GLY A 65 19.03 -4.60 11.16
C GLY A 65 20.08 -3.97 12.09
N MET A 66 21.30 -3.83 11.59
CA MET A 66 22.40 -3.20 12.35
C MET A 66 22.36 -1.69 12.17
N LEU A 67 22.36 -0.93 13.27
CA LEU A 67 22.46 0.53 13.22
C LEU A 67 23.87 0.93 12.77
N ALA A 68 23.97 1.57 11.61
CA ALA A 68 25.23 2.13 11.12
C ALA A 68 25.52 3.50 11.73
N LYS A 69 24.50 4.36 11.87
CA LYS A 69 24.62 5.69 12.48
C LYS A 69 23.39 6.07 13.28
N ILE A 70 23.62 6.79 14.37
CA ILE A 70 22.59 7.40 15.20
C ILE A 70 22.74 8.93 15.07
N LEU A 71 21.77 9.58 14.44
CA LEU A 71 21.82 11.01 14.08
C LEU A 71 20.98 11.90 15.00
N VAL A 72 20.31 11.33 16.00
CA VAL A 72 19.44 12.03 16.94
C VAL A 72 19.91 11.81 18.39
N ARG A 73 19.75 12.83 19.22
CA ARG A 73 20.01 12.76 20.67
C ARG A 73 18.73 12.90 21.47
N GLU A 74 18.75 12.37 22.70
CA GLU A 74 17.66 12.53 23.67
C GLU A 74 17.41 14.04 23.93
N GLY A 75 16.16 14.47 23.81
CA GLY A 75 15.74 15.87 23.98
C GLY A 75 15.99 16.78 22.77
N GLU A 76 16.48 16.25 21.66
CA GLU A 76 16.73 17.04 20.43
C GLU A 76 15.43 17.33 19.67
N LYS A 77 15.32 18.55 19.13
CA LYS A 77 14.21 18.93 18.22
C LYS A 77 14.45 18.39 16.83
N VAL A 78 13.48 17.66 16.29
CA VAL A 78 13.52 17.03 14.98
C VAL A 78 12.40 17.55 14.08
N LYS A 79 12.69 17.61 12.78
CA LYS A 79 11.70 17.96 11.75
C LYS A 79 11.12 16.71 11.09
N ALA A 80 9.90 16.81 10.57
CA ALA A 80 9.30 15.77 9.73
C ALA A 80 10.21 15.49 8.51
N GLY A 81 10.51 14.22 8.25
CA GLY A 81 11.42 13.77 7.20
C GLY A 81 12.91 13.85 7.57
N GLN A 82 13.29 14.37 8.73
CA GLN A 82 14.68 14.34 9.20
C GLN A 82 15.09 12.90 9.49
N VAL A 83 16.26 12.49 8.98
CA VAL A 83 16.84 11.17 9.27
C VAL A 83 17.29 11.13 10.72
N LEU A 84 16.81 10.13 11.45
CA LEU A 84 17.09 9.89 12.86
C LEU A 84 18.13 8.77 13.03
N PHE A 85 17.99 7.70 12.23
CA PHE A 85 18.88 6.55 12.26
C PHE A 85 19.16 6.09 10.82
N GLU A 86 20.35 5.54 10.61
CA GLU A 86 20.75 4.89 9.36
C GLU A 86 21.15 3.44 9.69
N LEU A 87 20.52 2.47 9.05
CA LEU A 87 20.94 1.07 9.11
C LEU A 87 22.12 0.78 8.17
N ASP A 88 22.81 -0.33 8.41
CA ASP A 88 23.78 -0.88 7.45
C ASP A 88 23.08 -1.20 6.11
N PRO A 89 23.47 -0.52 5.02
CA PRO A 89 22.80 -0.68 3.74
C PRO A 89 23.18 -1.96 3.00
N THR A 90 24.17 -2.72 3.47
CA THR A 90 24.81 -3.81 2.69
C THR A 90 23.81 -4.87 2.23
N GLN A 91 22.99 -5.39 3.14
CA GLN A 91 22.03 -6.46 2.79
C GLN A 91 20.90 -5.96 1.90
N ALA A 92 20.32 -4.79 2.23
CA ALA A 92 19.22 -4.21 1.46
C ALA A 92 19.66 -3.77 0.06
N ASN A 93 20.85 -3.17 -0.08
CA ASN A 93 21.43 -2.83 -1.38
C ASN A 93 21.76 -4.07 -2.20
N ALA A 94 22.28 -5.14 -1.58
CA ALA A 94 22.56 -6.38 -2.28
C ALA A 94 21.26 -7.03 -2.79
N ALA A 95 20.22 -7.08 -1.96
CA ALA A 95 18.91 -7.62 -2.35
C ALA A 95 18.29 -6.81 -3.50
N ALA A 96 18.22 -5.48 -3.39
CA ALA A 96 17.73 -4.59 -4.44
C ALA A 96 18.57 -4.67 -5.72
N GLY A 97 19.89 -4.79 -5.59
CA GLY A 97 20.79 -5.00 -6.71
C GLY A 97 20.48 -6.30 -7.46
N ILE A 98 20.31 -7.41 -6.75
CA ILE A 98 20.00 -8.72 -7.37
C ILE A 98 18.67 -8.66 -8.13
N THR A 99 17.61 -8.13 -7.51
CA THR A 99 16.28 -8.04 -8.14
C THR A 99 16.30 -7.09 -9.33
N ARG A 100 17.01 -5.96 -9.22
CA ARG A 100 17.20 -5.02 -10.32
C ARG A 100 17.89 -5.65 -11.51
N ASN A 101 18.95 -6.43 -11.25
CA ASN A 101 19.74 -7.10 -12.28
C ASN A 101 18.91 -8.16 -13.02
N GLN A 102 18.14 -8.94 -12.27
CA GLN A 102 17.19 -9.91 -12.84
C GLN A 102 16.12 -9.22 -13.67
N TYR A 103 15.57 -8.10 -13.19
CA TYR A 103 14.57 -7.32 -13.92
C TYR A 103 15.12 -6.83 -15.26
N VAL A 104 16.31 -6.24 -15.25
CA VAL A 104 16.99 -5.74 -16.46
C VAL A 104 17.22 -6.85 -17.47
N ALA A 105 17.75 -7.99 -17.02
CA ALA A 105 18.01 -9.15 -17.89
C ALA A 105 16.71 -9.67 -18.52
N LEU A 106 15.67 -9.88 -17.72
CA LEU A 106 14.37 -10.37 -18.21
C LEU A 106 13.69 -9.37 -19.16
N LYS A 107 13.81 -8.06 -18.90
CA LYS A 107 13.28 -7.03 -19.81
C LYS A 107 14.02 -6.98 -21.15
N ALA A 108 15.34 -7.13 -21.13
CA ALA A 108 16.14 -7.19 -22.36
C ALA A 108 15.80 -8.45 -23.17
N MET A 109 15.67 -9.60 -22.50
CA MET A 109 15.24 -10.86 -23.09
C MET A 109 13.82 -10.77 -23.69
N GLU A 110 12.87 -10.16 -22.97
CA GLU A 110 11.51 -9.93 -23.50
C GLU A 110 11.57 -9.10 -24.80
N ALA A 111 12.38 -8.04 -24.83
CA ALA A 111 12.52 -7.20 -26.02
C ALA A 111 13.07 -7.98 -27.22
N ARG A 112 14.09 -8.85 -27.00
CA ARG A 112 14.61 -9.76 -28.04
C ARG A 112 13.52 -10.70 -28.54
N LEU A 113 12.83 -11.39 -27.63
CA LEU A 113 11.81 -12.38 -27.97
C LEU A 113 10.64 -11.77 -28.75
N LEU A 114 10.22 -10.54 -28.39
CA LEU A 114 9.20 -9.81 -29.16
C LEU A 114 9.69 -9.46 -30.56
N ALA A 115 10.96 -9.08 -30.72
CA ALA A 115 11.55 -8.85 -32.04
C ALA A 115 11.62 -10.14 -32.88
N GLU A 116 11.96 -11.28 -32.27
CA GLU A 116 11.98 -12.60 -32.93
C GLU A 116 10.57 -13.03 -33.37
N ARG A 117 9.58 -12.90 -32.49
CA ARG A 117 8.17 -13.24 -32.79
C ARG A 117 7.63 -12.39 -33.95
N ASP A 118 7.87 -11.08 -33.90
CA ASP A 118 7.40 -10.13 -34.91
C ASP A 118 8.30 -10.10 -36.16
N GLN A 119 9.36 -10.94 -36.21
CA GLN A 119 10.34 -11.02 -37.29
C GLN A 119 10.98 -9.67 -37.67
N ARG A 120 11.23 -8.81 -36.67
CA ARG A 120 11.83 -7.50 -36.89
C ARG A 120 13.31 -7.64 -37.31
N PRO A 121 13.87 -6.68 -38.05
CA PRO A 121 15.29 -6.71 -38.42
C PRO A 121 16.24 -6.41 -37.25
N SER A 122 15.74 -5.76 -36.20
CA SER A 122 16.52 -5.36 -35.02
C SER A 122 15.65 -5.34 -33.76
N ILE A 123 16.30 -5.41 -32.59
CA ILE A 123 15.63 -5.31 -31.29
C ILE A 123 15.29 -3.84 -31.00
N SER A 124 14.08 -3.60 -30.49
CA SER A 124 13.68 -2.30 -29.94
C SER A 124 13.57 -2.40 -28.43
N PHE A 125 14.59 -1.90 -27.72
CA PHE A 125 14.58 -1.92 -26.25
C PHE A 125 13.63 -0.86 -25.67
N PRO A 126 12.95 -1.15 -24.54
CA PRO A 126 12.12 -0.17 -23.83
C PRO A 126 12.89 1.07 -23.38
N ALA A 127 12.16 2.18 -23.19
CA ALA A 127 12.74 3.46 -22.77
C ALA A 127 13.49 3.36 -21.42
N ASP A 128 13.00 2.53 -20.50
CA ASP A 128 13.57 2.40 -19.16
C ASP A 128 14.97 1.77 -19.18
N LEU A 129 15.26 0.86 -20.13
CA LEU A 129 16.60 0.33 -20.38
C LEU A 129 17.46 1.31 -21.17
N THR A 130 16.86 2.01 -22.14
CA THR A 130 17.59 2.93 -23.01
C THR A 130 18.13 4.14 -22.25
N ARG A 131 17.36 4.66 -21.27
CA ARG A 131 17.81 5.74 -20.38
C ARG A 131 19.00 5.33 -19.50
N LEU A 132 19.10 4.06 -19.15
CA LEU A 132 20.13 3.50 -18.27
C LEU A 132 21.27 2.82 -19.05
N ARG A 133 21.38 3.04 -20.37
CA ARG A 133 22.38 2.37 -21.22
C ARG A 133 23.82 2.70 -20.86
N ALA A 134 24.05 3.79 -20.15
CA ALA A 134 25.38 4.16 -19.64
C ALA A 134 25.82 3.29 -18.44
N ASP A 135 24.88 2.60 -17.77
CA ASP A 135 25.20 1.64 -16.73
C ASP A 135 25.90 0.42 -17.36
N PRO A 136 27.12 0.05 -16.93
CA PRO A 136 27.88 -1.06 -17.50
C PRO A 136 27.11 -2.38 -17.51
N MET A 137 26.29 -2.63 -16.49
CA MET A 137 25.54 -3.87 -16.38
C MET A 137 24.37 -3.90 -17.37
N VAL A 138 23.63 -2.80 -17.50
CA VAL A 138 22.54 -2.68 -18.47
C VAL A 138 23.10 -2.77 -19.89
N ALA A 139 24.23 -2.10 -20.15
CA ALA A 139 24.93 -2.16 -21.43
C ALA A 139 25.32 -3.59 -21.80
N ARG A 140 25.84 -4.37 -20.84
CA ARG A 140 26.18 -5.78 -21.03
C ARG A 140 24.96 -6.63 -21.34
N ALA A 141 23.88 -6.51 -20.55
CA ALA A 141 22.64 -7.24 -20.81
C ALA A 141 22.06 -6.95 -22.21
N ILE A 142 22.08 -5.68 -22.64
CA ILE A 142 21.66 -5.28 -24.00
C ILE A 142 22.56 -5.90 -25.07
N ALA A 143 23.88 -5.87 -24.88
CA ALA A 143 24.84 -6.40 -25.83
C ALA A 143 24.71 -7.92 -25.99
N ASP A 144 24.55 -8.64 -24.87
CA ASP A 144 24.37 -10.09 -24.85
C ASP A 144 23.09 -10.50 -25.62
N GLU A 145 21.97 -9.83 -25.38
CA GLU A 145 20.71 -10.10 -26.11
C GLU A 145 20.80 -9.74 -27.60
N GLN A 146 21.52 -8.67 -27.95
CA GLN A 146 21.74 -8.29 -29.35
C GLN A 146 22.61 -9.31 -30.10
N ALA A 147 23.64 -9.85 -29.44
CA ALA A 147 24.46 -10.91 -29.99
C ALA A 147 23.63 -12.19 -30.18
N GLN A 148 22.88 -12.60 -29.16
CA GLN A 148 22.02 -13.79 -29.22
C GLN A 148 20.96 -13.69 -30.31
N PHE A 149 20.32 -12.53 -30.48
CA PHE A 149 19.35 -12.28 -31.55
C PHE A 149 19.96 -12.50 -32.93
N THR A 150 21.15 -11.98 -33.14
CA THR A 150 21.86 -12.05 -34.42
C THR A 150 22.25 -13.51 -34.73
N GLU A 151 22.80 -14.22 -33.75
CA GLU A 151 23.19 -15.62 -33.87
C GLU A 151 21.99 -16.53 -34.17
N ARG A 152 20.90 -16.38 -33.40
CA ARG A 152 19.66 -17.16 -33.61
C ARG A 152 19.05 -16.92 -34.98
N ARG A 153 19.02 -15.65 -35.43
CA ARG A 153 18.52 -15.30 -36.77
C ARG A 153 19.39 -15.91 -37.87
N GLN A 154 20.71 -15.83 -37.75
CA GLN A 154 21.64 -16.44 -38.69
C GLN A 154 21.49 -17.96 -38.74
N THR A 155 21.27 -18.61 -37.59
CA THR A 155 21.09 -20.06 -37.49
C THR A 155 19.83 -20.51 -38.24
N ILE A 156 18.68 -19.88 -37.97
CA ILE A 156 17.43 -20.21 -38.65
C ILE A 156 17.52 -19.90 -40.14
N GLN A 157 18.13 -18.77 -40.51
CA GLN A 157 18.31 -18.41 -41.92
C GLN A 157 19.19 -19.45 -42.64
N GLY A 158 20.30 -19.86 -42.05
CA GLY A 158 21.19 -20.88 -42.61
C GLY A 158 20.51 -22.24 -42.79
N GLN A 159 19.67 -22.67 -41.83
CA GLN A 159 18.88 -23.89 -41.96
C GLN A 159 17.86 -23.80 -43.11
N VAL A 160 17.18 -22.65 -43.24
CA VAL A 160 16.23 -22.41 -44.34
C VAL A 160 16.93 -22.37 -45.69
N ASP A 161 18.09 -21.73 -45.77
CA ASP A 161 18.89 -21.62 -47.00
C ASP A 161 19.40 -22.99 -47.46
N LEU A 162 19.85 -23.83 -46.52
CA LEU A 162 20.25 -25.21 -46.80
C LEU A 162 19.10 -26.02 -47.42
N MET A 163 17.91 -25.97 -46.81
CA MET A 163 16.73 -26.68 -47.32
C MET A 163 16.28 -26.13 -48.68
N ASN A 164 16.38 -24.82 -48.90
CA ASN A 164 16.08 -24.20 -50.20
C ASN A 164 17.07 -24.61 -51.28
N ALA A 165 18.36 -24.72 -50.96
CA ALA A 165 19.39 -25.23 -51.87
C ALA A 165 19.11 -26.69 -52.25
N GLN A 166 18.73 -27.53 -51.28
CA GLN A 166 18.34 -28.91 -51.54
C GLN A 166 17.09 -29.00 -52.42
N ARG A 167 16.09 -28.12 -52.21
CA ARG A 167 14.92 -28.03 -53.08
C ARG A 167 15.31 -27.66 -54.53
N LEU A 168 16.22 -26.71 -54.70
CA LEU A 168 16.70 -26.29 -56.02
C LEU A 168 17.44 -27.44 -56.74
N GLN A 169 18.18 -28.26 -55.98
CA GLN A 169 18.83 -29.46 -56.50
C GLN A 169 17.79 -30.47 -57.04
N TYR A 170 16.72 -30.77 -56.29
CA TYR A 170 15.64 -31.63 -56.77
C TYR A 170 14.93 -31.04 -58.00
N GLN A 171 14.73 -29.72 -58.06
CA GLN A 171 14.14 -29.07 -59.24
C GLN A 171 15.01 -29.26 -60.49
N SER A 172 16.33 -29.11 -60.34
CA SER A 172 17.27 -29.35 -61.45
C SER A 172 17.29 -30.82 -61.90
N GLU A 173 17.17 -31.75 -60.95
CA GLU A 173 17.07 -33.19 -61.23
C GLU A 173 15.77 -33.52 -61.99
N ILE A 174 14.63 -32.94 -61.57
CA ILE A 174 13.34 -33.08 -62.26
C ILE A 174 13.45 -32.60 -63.71
N GLU A 175 14.04 -31.42 -63.95
CA GLU A 175 14.24 -30.90 -65.31
C GLU A 175 15.13 -31.82 -66.16
N GLY A 176 16.17 -32.41 -65.57
CA GLY A 176 17.02 -33.40 -66.24
C GLY A 176 16.24 -34.65 -66.66
N ILE A 177 15.45 -35.21 -65.75
CA ILE A 177 14.60 -36.38 -66.00
C ILE A 177 13.52 -36.05 -67.05
N ASP A 178 12.94 -34.86 -67.01
CA ASP A 178 11.93 -34.42 -67.97
C ASP A 178 12.50 -34.35 -69.40
N ARG A 179 13.73 -33.80 -69.55
CA ARG A 179 14.42 -33.80 -70.85
C ARG A 179 14.74 -35.20 -71.37
N GLN A 180 15.24 -36.09 -70.50
CA GLN A 180 15.53 -37.47 -70.88
C GLN A 180 14.25 -38.24 -71.27
N THR A 181 13.17 -38.03 -70.51
CA THR A 181 11.86 -38.62 -70.78
C THR A 181 11.32 -38.14 -72.13
N GLN A 182 11.45 -36.86 -72.45
CA GLN A 182 11.03 -36.33 -73.74
C GLN A 182 11.81 -36.97 -74.91
N GLY A 183 13.13 -37.09 -74.81
CA GLY A 183 13.93 -37.74 -75.84
C GLY A 183 13.53 -39.20 -76.08
N LEU A 184 13.23 -39.95 -75.01
CA LEU A 184 12.73 -41.33 -75.15
C LEU A 184 11.32 -41.39 -75.74
N LYS A 185 10.45 -40.41 -75.45
CA LYS A 185 9.12 -40.32 -76.07
C LYS A 185 9.20 -40.04 -77.56
N ASP A 186 10.11 -39.16 -77.97
CA ASP A 186 10.33 -38.85 -79.39
C ASP A 186 10.84 -40.11 -80.13
N GLN A 187 11.81 -40.84 -79.54
CA GLN A 187 12.29 -42.11 -80.08
C GLN A 187 11.19 -43.18 -80.15
N LEU A 188 10.36 -43.28 -79.11
CA LEU A 188 9.21 -44.19 -79.09
C LEU A 188 8.24 -43.86 -80.23
N GLY A 189 7.96 -42.57 -80.48
CA GLY A 189 7.13 -42.13 -81.60
C GLY A 189 7.67 -42.57 -82.96
N PHE A 190 8.99 -42.43 -83.20
CA PHE A 190 9.61 -42.91 -84.44
C PHE A 190 9.48 -44.43 -84.62
N ILE A 191 9.65 -45.21 -83.54
CA ILE A 191 9.51 -46.67 -83.57
C ILE A 191 8.04 -47.07 -83.80
N GLU A 192 7.10 -46.35 -83.22
CA GLU A 192 5.66 -46.57 -83.41
C GLU A 192 5.25 -46.33 -84.87
N ASP A 193 5.74 -45.25 -85.48
CA ASP A 193 5.52 -44.97 -86.90
C ASP A 193 6.12 -46.07 -87.80
N GLU A 194 7.37 -46.50 -87.56
CA GLU A 194 8.00 -47.60 -88.32
C GLU A 194 7.22 -48.91 -88.15
N LEU A 195 6.74 -49.21 -86.94
CA LEU A 195 5.92 -50.41 -86.67
C LEU A 195 4.60 -50.39 -87.43
N ILE A 196 3.93 -49.24 -87.54
CA ILE A 196 2.67 -49.09 -88.29
C ILE A 196 2.89 -49.48 -89.76
N ASP A 197 3.93 -48.96 -90.40
CA ASP A 197 4.21 -49.25 -91.80
C ASP A 197 4.74 -50.67 -92.00
N LEU A 198 5.57 -51.17 -91.10
CA LEU A 198 6.10 -52.52 -91.17
C LEU A 198 5.00 -53.58 -90.99
N ARG A 199 4.00 -53.33 -90.14
CA ARG A 199 2.82 -54.22 -89.99
C ARG A 199 2.04 -54.34 -91.31
N LYS A 200 1.78 -53.23 -92.00
CA LYS A 200 1.12 -53.24 -93.32
C LYS A 200 1.90 -54.07 -94.36
N LEU A 201 3.24 -54.03 -94.31
CA LEU A 201 4.10 -54.80 -95.20
C LEU A 201 4.15 -56.29 -94.82
N TYR A 202 4.16 -56.60 -93.52
CA TYR A 202 4.09 -57.96 -92.99
C TYR A 202 2.79 -58.65 -93.39
N ASP A 203 1.65 -57.96 -93.29
CA ASP A 203 0.32 -58.48 -93.68
C ASP A 203 0.25 -58.85 -95.18
N LYS A 204 1.08 -58.21 -96.00
CA LYS A 204 1.25 -58.52 -97.43
C LYS A 204 2.29 -59.61 -97.71
N GLY A 205 2.91 -60.19 -96.68
CA GLY A 205 3.95 -61.21 -96.77
C GLY A 205 5.32 -60.70 -97.24
N LEU A 206 5.55 -59.38 -97.20
CA LEU A 206 6.74 -58.74 -97.79
C LEU A 206 7.91 -58.57 -96.81
N VAL A 207 7.73 -58.90 -95.53
CA VAL A 207 8.74 -58.73 -94.46
C VAL A 207 8.79 -59.97 -93.55
N PRO A 208 9.98 -60.42 -93.10
CA PRO A 208 10.08 -61.51 -92.12
C PRO A 208 9.56 -61.13 -90.71
N ARG A 209 8.80 -62.05 -90.07
CA ARG A 209 8.27 -61.89 -88.69
C ARG A 209 9.32 -61.48 -87.63
N PRO A 210 10.58 -61.99 -87.66
CA PRO A 210 11.59 -61.59 -86.66
C PRO A 210 11.89 -60.09 -86.64
N ARG A 211 11.78 -59.38 -87.78
CA ARG A 211 12.00 -57.93 -87.85
C ARG A 211 10.90 -57.17 -87.11
N LEU A 212 9.64 -57.59 -87.27
CA LEU A 212 8.51 -57.02 -86.54
C LEU A 212 8.65 -57.20 -85.02
N LEU A 213 8.94 -58.43 -84.57
CA LEU A 213 9.12 -58.73 -83.14
C LEU A 213 10.31 -58.00 -82.51
N ALA A 214 11.34 -57.67 -83.31
CA ALA A 214 12.48 -56.89 -82.82
C ALA A 214 12.04 -55.46 -82.47
N LEU A 215 11.30 -54.78 -83.36
CA LEU A 215 10.78 -53.44 -83.11
C LEU A 215 9.73 -53.42 -81.99
N GLU A 216 8.86 -54.43 -81.89
CA GLU A 216 7.88 -54.51 -80.78
C GLU A 216 8.58 -54.65 -79.42
N ARG A 217 9.68 -55.42 -79.33
CA ARG A 217 10.50 -55.49 -78.11
C ARG A 217 11.20 -54.18 -77.80
N GLU A 218 11.66 -53.46 -78.83
CA GLU A 218 12.26 -52.13 -78.68
C GLU A 218 11.24 -51.11 -78.14
N GLN A 219 10.03 -51.08 -78.72
CA GLN A 219 8.91 -50.28 -78.23
C GLN A 219 8.62 -50.57 -76.75
N ALA A 220 8.49 -51.85 -76.38
CA ALA A 220 8.23 -52.25 -74.99
C ALA A 220 9.38 -51.86 -74.04
N SER A 221 10.63 -51.96 -74.49
CA SER A 221 11.82 -51.55 -73.72
C SER A 221 11.86 -50.03 -73.49
N LEU A 222 11.55 -49.23 -74.52
CA LEU A 222 11.46 -47.77 -74.43
C LEU A 222 10.33 -47.36 -73.48
N SER A 223 9.14 -47.96 -73.62
CA SER A 223 8.02 -47.71 -72.71
C SER A 223 8.36 -48.07 -71.26
N GLY A 224 9.06 -49.19 -71.03
CA GLY A 224 9.54 -49.58 -69.69
C GLY A 224 10.54 -48.58 -69.11
N SER A 225 11.42 -48.02 -69.95
CA SER A 225 12.40 -47.01 -69.56
C SER A 225 11.73 -45.67 -69.20
N ILE A 226 10.72 -45.24 -69.98
CA ILE A 226 9.89 -44.06 -69.68
C ILE A 226 9.14 -44.27 -68.35
N GLY A 227 8.59 -45.45 -68.11
CA GLY A 227 7.93 -45.79 -66.85
C GLY A 227 8.87 -45.67 -65.64
N ARG A 228 10.12 -46.10 -65.78
CA ARG A 228 11.15 -45.96 -64.75
C ARG A 228 11.47 -44.49 -64.45
N LEU A 229 11.74 -43.69 -65.49
CA LEU A 229 12.00 -42.25 -65.33
C LEU A 229 10.81 -41.51 -64.71
N THR A 230 9.58 -41.90 -65.06
CA THR A 230 8.37 -41.32 -64.46
C THR A 230 8.29 -41.60 -62.96
N ALA A 231 8.66 -42.80 -62.52
CA ALA A 231 8.74 -43.15 -61.11
C ALA A 231 9.84 -42.35 -60.39
N ASP A 232 11.01 -42.19 -61.01
CA ASP A 232 12.12 -41.43 -60.43
C ASP A 232 11.81 -39.92 -60.34
N ARG A 233 11.15 -39.35 -61.36
CA ARG A 233 10.60 -37.99 -61.31
C ARG A 233 9.66 -37.81 -60.13
N SER A 234 8.76 -38.77 -59.92
CA SER A 234 7.79 -38.72 -58.82
C SER A 234 8.48 -38.72 -57.46
N LYS A 235 9.55 -39.50 -57.29
CA LYS A 235 10.38 -39.47 -56.07
C LYS A 235 11.07 -38.12 -55.87
N ALA A 236 11.62 -37.53 -56.93
CA ALA A 236 12.28 -36.21 -56.85
C ALA A 236 11.27 -35.09 -56.50
N VAL A 237 10.07 -35.12 -57.08
CA VAL A 237 8.97 -34.19 -56.73
C VAL A 237 8.55 -34.35 -55.27
N GLN A 238 8.47 -35.59 -54.78
CA GLN A 238 8.18 -35.86 -53.37
C GLN A 238 9.28 -35.30 -52.48
N GLY A 239 10.56 -35.52 -52.80
CA GLY A 239 11.69 -34.94 -52.07
C GLY A 239 11.69 -33.41 -52.03
N ALA A 240 11.34 -32.75 -53.15
CA ALA A 240 11.15 -31.30 -53.20
C ALA A 240 9.99 -30.81 -52.32
N SER A 241 8.91 -31.59 -52.23
CA SER A 241 7.76 -31.27 -51.38
C SER A 241 8.09 -31.47 -49.89
N ASP A 242 8.79 -32.56 -49.56
CA ASP A 242 9.22 -32.87 -48.18
C ASP A 242 10.19 -31.81 -47.65
N THR A 243 11.13 -31.34 -48.47
CA THR A 243 12.04 -30.24 -48.07
C THR A 243 11.27 -28.94 -47.81
N GLN A 244 10.21 -28.65 -48.56
CA GLN A 244 9.36 -27.50 -48.29
C GLN A 244 8.58 -27.64 -46.97
N LEU A 245 8.07 -28.83 -46.66
CA LEU A 245 7.44 -29.11 -45.38
C LEU A 245 8.43 -28.96 -44.21
N LYS A 246 9.67 -29.43 -44.38
CA LYS A 246 10.74 -29.22 -43.39
C LYS A 246 11.03 -27.75 -43.13
N VAL A 247 11.05 -26.89 -44.16
CA VAL A 247 11.20 -25.43 -43.97
C VAL A 247 10.06 -24.86 -43.12
N ARG A 248 8.81 -25.30 -43.35
CA ARG A 248 7.67 -24.86 -42.52
C ARG A 248 7.81 -25.36 -41.09
N GLN A 249 8.22 -26.61 -40.90
CA GLN A 249 8.46 -27.20 -39.60
C GLN A 249 9.54 -26.44 -38.81
N ILE A 250 10.71 -26.17 -39.41
CA ILE A 250 11.80 -25.41 -38.77
C ILE A 250 11.30 -24.04 -38.27
N LYS A 251 10.52 -23.34 -39.10
CA LYS A 251 9.95 -22.03 -38.72
C LYS A 251 8.93 -22.18 -37.59
N GLN A 252 8.06 -23.18 -37.67
CA GLN A 252 7.03 -23.44 -36.66
C GLN A 252 7.64 -23.76 -35.30
N GLU A 253 8.64 -24.65 -35.26
CA GLU A 253 9.37 -25.01 -34.05
C GLU A 253 10.06 -23.78 -33.44
N PHE A 254 10.68 -22.93 -34.27
CA PHE A 254 11.25 -21.68 -33.80
C PHE A 254 10.20 -20.76 -33.16
N PHE A 255 9.05 -20.54 -33.80
CA PHE A 255 8.00 -19.69 -33.26
C PHE A 255 7.34 -20.26 -32.01
N GLU A 256 7.21 -21.57 -31.92
CA GLU A 256 6.72 -22.26 -30.74
C GLU A 256 7.67 -22.03 -29.55
N GLN A 257 8.97 -22.25 -29.75
CA GLN A 257 10.00 -21.97 -28.74
C GLN A 257 10.01 -20.51 -28.28
N VAL A 258 9.90 -19.57 -29.23
CA VAL A 258 9.82 -18.12 -28.92
C VAL A 258 8.56 -17.82 -28.11
N SER A 259 7.41 -18.38 -28.48
CA SER A 259 6.13 -18.14 -27.79
C SER A 259 6.13 -18.70 -26.36
N GLN A 260 6.70 -19.89 -26.17
CA GLN A 260 6.91 -20.48 -24.86
C GLN A 260 7.85 -19.63 -24.00
N SER A 261 8.98 -19.20 -24.58
CA SER A 261 9.96 -18.34 -23.90
C SER A 261 9.36 -17.00 -23.50
N ILE A 262 8.50 -16.39 -24.34
CA ILE A 262 7.79 -15.14 -24.00
C ILE A 262 6.92 -15.35 -22.77
N THR A 263 6.15 -16.43 -22.76
CA THR A 263 5.23 -16.73 -21.65
C THR A 263 6.00 -16.93 -20.35
N GLU A 264 7.06 -17.74 -20.38
CA GLU A 264 7.92 -17.98 -19.23
C GLU A 264 8.62 -16.70 -18.75
N THR A 265 9.19 -15.92 -19.68
CA THR A 265 9.85 -14.65 -19.37
C THR A 265 8.89 -13.67 -18.73
N ARG A 266 7.64 -13.59 -19.21
CA ARG A 266 6.61 -12.70 -18.63
C ARG A 266 6.18 -13.11 -17.23
N VAL A 267 6.02 -14.40 -16.97
CA VAL A 267 5.71 -14.90 -15.62
C VAL A 267 6.84 -14.52 -14.66
N ARG A 268 8.10 -14.81 -15.03
CA ARG A 268 9.28 -14.44 -14.23
C ARG A 268 9.42 -12.93 -14.06
N LEU A 269 9.13 -12.17 -15.12
CA LEU A 269 9.22 -10.72 -15.09
C LEU A 269 8.17 -10.12 -14.14
N ALA A 270 6.94 -10.64 -14.14
CA ALA A 270 5.91 -10.23 -13.18
C ALA A 270 6.36 -10.51 -11.74
N GLU A 271 6.89 -11.70 -11.46
CA GLU A 271 7.41 -12.06 -10.13
C GLU A 271 8.56 -11.13 -9.68
N VAL A 272 9.54 -10.91 -10.55
CA VAL A 272 10.70 -10.05 -10.24
C VAL A 272 10.30 -8.58 -10.11
N THR A 273 9.30 -8.13 -10.88
CA THR A 273 8.78 -6.76 -10.76
C THR A 273 8.22 -6.51 -9.35
N GLU A 274 7.42 -7.43 -8.82
CA GLU A 274 6.90 -7.33 -7.45
C GLU A 274 8.02 -7.39 -6.40
N LYS A 275 8.98 -8.31 -6.57
CA LYS A 275 10.15 -8.41 -5.67
C LYS A 275 11.00 -7.14 -5.69
N GLU A 276 11.16 -6.51 -6.84
CA GLU A 276 11.90 -5.25 -6.99
C GLU A 276 11.22 -4.10 -6.25
N VAL A 277 9.88 -4.02 -6.30
CA VAL A 277 9.12 -3.02 -5.52
C VAL A 277 9.38 -3.20 -4.03
N VAL A 278 9.30 -4.44 -3.52
CA VAL A 278 9.55 -4.75 -2.11
C VAL A 278 11.01 -4.46 -1.71
N ALA A 279 11.98 -4.86 -2.54
CA ALA A 279 13.40 -4.65 -2.26
C ALA A 279 13.79 -3.16 -2.30
N SER A 280 13.27 -2.41 -3.27
CA SER A 280 13.47 -0.95 -3.36
C SER A 280 12.85 -0.22 -2.17
N ASP A 281 11.69 -0.67 -1.70
CA ASP A 281 11.01 -0.11 -0.55
C ASP A 281 11.78 -0.39 0.76
N ALA A 282 12.28 -1.62 0.94
CA ALA A 282 13.20 -1.95 2.03
C ALA A 282 14.50 -1.11 1.99
N GLN A 283 15.04 -0.86 0.79
CA GLN A 283 16.21 0.00 0.61
C GLN A 283 15.93 1.45 1.03
N LYS A 284 14.74 1.99 0.76
CA LYS A 284 14.35 3.34 1.25
C LYS A 284 14.28 3.39 2.78
N ARG A 285 13.83 2.31 3.42
CA ARG A 285 13.71 2.20 4.88
C ARG A 285 15.03 2.06 5.64
N ILE A 286 16.17 1.90 4.96
CA ILE A 286 17.50 1.98 5.58
C ILE A 286 17.66 3.29 6.37
N LYS A 287 17.07 4.39 5.86
CA LYS A 287 17.03 5.68 6.53
C LYS A 287 15.71 5.82 7.27
N ILE A 288 15.78 5.75 8.60
CA ILE A 288 14.62 5.91 9.46
C ILE A 288 14.44 7.41 9.72
N VAL A 289 13.29 7.95 9.33
CA VAL A 289 12.98 9.39 9.42
C VAL A 289 11.90 9.69 10.46
N SER A 290 11.88 10.92 10.97
CA SER A 290 10.79 11.38 11.83
C SER A 290 9.50 11.58 11.02
N PRO A 291 8.34 11.05 11.46
CA PRO A 291 7.07 11.27 10.78
C PRO A 291 6.49 12.68 10.99
N VAL A 292 6.90 13.36 12.07
CA VAL A 292 6.34 14.66 12.51
C VAL A 292 7.44 15.59 13.05
N ASN A 293 7.15 16.88 13.13
CA ASN A 293 7.98 17.83 13.86
C ASN A 293 7.78 17.61 15.36
N GLY A 294 8.85 17.52 16.14
CA GLY A 294 8.74 17.19 17.55
C GLY A 294 10.07 17.20 18.29
N THR A 295 10.03 16.80 19.55
CA THR A 295 11.23 16.53 20.35
C THR A 295 11.40 15.02 20.50
N ALA A 296 12.61 14.52 20.24
CA ALA A 296 12.96 13.12 20.43
C ALA A 296 13.09 12.80 21.92
N GLN A 297 12.38 11.77 22.38
CA GLN A 297 12.36 11.31 23.76
C GLN A 297 12.41 9.78 23.79
N ASN A 298 12.83 9.22 24.92
CA ASN A 298 12.89 7.78 25.16
C ASN A 298 13.70 7.03 24.09
N LEU A 299 14.89 7.54 23.78
CA LEU A 299 15.85 6.87 22.90
C LEU A 299 16.27 5.54 23.52
N ARG A 300 16.12 4.44 22.78
CA ARG A 300 16.41 3.08 23.29
C ARG A 300 17.79 2.56 22.91
N PHE A 301 18.38 3.13 21.86
CA PHE A 301 19.67 2.71 21.31
C PHE A 301 20.65 3.87 21.33
N PHE A 302 21.84 3.64 21.89
CA PHE A 302 22.86 4.67 22.11
C PHE A 302 24.20 4.34 21.44
N THR A 303 24.33 3.14 20.87
CA THR A 303 25.59 2.63 20.31
C THR A 303 25.42 2.26 18.84
N GLU A 304 26.29 2.79 17.99
CA GLU A 304 26.45 2.31 16.61
C GLU A 304 26.90 0.84 16.62
N GLY A 305 26.44 0.06 15.66
CA GLY A 305 26.63 -1.39 15.60
C GLY A 305 25.62 -2.21 16.40
N ALA A 306 24.71 -1.58 17.14
CA ALA A 306 23.63 -2.30 17.82
C ALA A 306 22.66 -2.94 16.81
N VAL A 307 22.18 -4.14 17.14
CA VAL A 307 21.23 -4.88 16.31
C VAL A 307 19.82 -4.62 16.80
N VAL A 308 18.96 -4.20 15.89
CA VAL A 308 17.54 -3.90 16.11
C VAL A 308 16.71 -5.02 15.52
N ARG A 309 15.72 -5.52 16.26
CA ARG A 309 14.78 -6.53 15.77
C ARG A 309 13.65 -5.90 14.96
N ALA A 310 12.98 -6.72 14.17
CA ALA A 310 11.76 -6.32 13.47
C ALA A 310 10.70 -5.76 14.45
N ALA A 311 10.10 -4.63 14.08
CA ALA A 311 9.13 -3.87 14.85
C ALA A 311 9.60 -3.37 16.23
N GLU A 312 10.91 -3.34 16.49
CA GLU A 312 11.44 -2.84 17.74
C GLU A 312 11.39 -1.31 17.79
N PRO A 313 10.82 -0.70 18.85
CA PRO A 313 10.80 0.76 19.02
C PRO A 313 12.22 1.32 19.14
N LEU A 314 12.48 2.44 18.46
CA LEU A 314 13.78 3.11 18.47
C LEU A 314 13.77 4.38 19.31
N VAL A 315 12.77 5.25 19.08
CA VAL A 315 12.61 6.56 19.73
C VAL A 315 11.14 6.99 19.70
N ASP A 316 10.71 7.75 20.70
CA ASP A 316 9.40 8.39 20.74
C ASP A 316 9.53 9.87 20.34
N ILE A 317 8.72 10.34 19.39
CA ILE A 317 8.68 11.75 19.00
C ILE A 317 7.45 12.40 19.65
N ALA A 318 7.70 13.41 20.49
CA ALA A 318 6.69 14.25 21.10
C ALA A 318 6.43 15.49 20.20
N PRO A 319 5.27 15.61 19.53
CA PRO A 319 5.04 16.69 18.56
C PRO A 319 4.92 18.07 19.23
N GLU A 320 5.36 19.13 18.54
CA GLU A 320 5.36 20.50 19.11
C GLU A 320 4.01 21.20 19.00
N ASP A 321 3.19 20.85 18.00
CA ASP A 321 1.95 21.54 17.63
C ASP A 321 0.68 20.87 18.20
N GLU A 322 0.77 20.21 19.35
CA GLU A 322 -0.38 19.53 19.94
C GLU A 322 -1.25 20.48 20.75
N ALA A 323 -2.57 20.33 20.61
CA ALA A 323 -3.49 20.98 21.51
C ALA A 323 -3.27 20.43 22.92
N PHE A 324 -3.11 21.32 23.90
CA PHE A 324 -3.08 20.92 25.29
C PHE A 324 -4.51 20.62 25.74
N VAL A 325 -4.72 19.41 26.28
CA VAL A 325 -5.93 19.02 26.96
C VAL A 325 -5.65 18.88 28.44
N ILE A 326 -6.69 19.04 29.25
CA ILE A 326 -6.57 18.90 30.68
C ILE A 326 -7.32 17.64 31.08
N GLN A 327 -6.58 16.72 31.67
CA GLN A 327 -7.12 15.51 32.25
C GLN A 327 -7.60 15.85 33.65
N ALA A 328 -8.89 16.16 33.78
CA ALA A 328 -9.54 16.48 35.03
C ALA A 328 -10.05 15.22 35.72
N HIS A 329 -9.78 15.10 37.02
CA HIS A 329 -10.19 13.99 37.86
C HIS A 329 -11.44 14.43 38.63
N PHE A 330 -12.61 14.01 38.16
CA PHE A 330 -13.89 14.28 38.81
C PHE A 330 -14.17 13.24 39.89
N GLN A 331 -14.65 13.70 41.05
CA GLN A 331 -15.04 12.77 42.11
C GLN A 331 -16.32 12.03 41.73
N PRO A 332 -16.49 10.76 42.16
CA PRO A 332 -17.72 10.00 41.90
C PRO A 332 -19.01 10.68 42.37
N THR A 333 -18.94 11.53 43.40
CA THR A 333 -20.09 12.29 43.90
C THR A 333 -20.54 13.41 42.97
N ASP A 334 -19.65 13.89 42.10
CA ASP A 334 -19.86 15.10 41.33
C ASP A 334 -20.09 14.81 39.83
N VAL A 335 -19.81 13.57 39.39
CA VAL A 335 -19.87 13.15 37.98
C VAL A 335 -21.25 13.34 37.35
N ASP A 336 -22.32 13.13 38.11
CA ASP A 336 -23.71 13.29 37.63
C ASP A 336 -24.05 14.72 37.21
N ASN A 337 -23.30 15.71 37.72
CA ASN A 337 -23.52 17.11 37.38
C ASN A 337 -22.66 17.56 36.19
N VAL A 338 -21.78 16.70 35.67
CA VAL A 338 -20.79 17.05 34.63
C VAL A 338 -21.14 16.32 33.34
N HIS A 339 -21.31 17.08 32.25
CA HIS A 339 -21.69 16.54 30.94
C HIS A 339 -20.75 16.99 29.84
N MET A 340 -20.65 16.17 28.79
CA MET A 340 -19.93 16.53 27.56
C MET A 340 -20.52 17.83 26.96
N GLY A 341 -19.65 18.72 26.48
CA GLY A 341 -20.01 19.99 25.87
C GLY A 341 -20.17 21.16 26.85
N MET A 342 -20.12 20.93 28.16
CA MET A 342 -20.13 22.03 29.15
C MET A 342 -18.89 22.92 29.02
N VAL A 343 -19.08 24.23 29.15
CA VAL A 343 -18.00 25.22 29.22
C VAL A 343 -17.44 25.21 30.63
N THR A 344 -16.11 25.19 30.76
CA THR A 344 -15.41 25.09 32.03
C THR A 344 -14.41 26.23 32.19
N GLU A 345 -14.21 26.67 33.42
CA GLU A 345 -13.13 27.58 33.77
C GLU A 345 -11.92 26.77 34.21
N VAL A 346 -10.83 26.91 33.48
CA VAL A 346 -9.55 26.29 33.79
C VAL A 346 -8.63 27.32 34.42
N ARG A 347 -8.10 26.97 35.59
CA ARG A 347 -7.09 27.75 36.31
C ARG A 347 -5.80 26.96 36.34
N LEU A 348 -4.68 27.61 36.04
CA LEU A 348 -3.35 27.01 36.05
C LEU A 348 -2.56 27.54 37.26
N PRO A 349 -2.71 26.91 38.45
CA PRO A 349 -2.12 27.41 39.70
C PRO A 349 -0.59 27.45 39.69
N ALA A 350 0.06 26.76 38.74
CA ALA A 350 1.51 26.81 38.55
C ALA A 350 2.03 28.24 38.21
N PHE A 351 1.17 29.11 37.65
CA PHE A 351 1.51 30.51 37.43
C PHE A 351 1.34 31.32 38.73
N HIS A 352 2.44 31.59 39.43
CA HIS A 352 2.48 32.33 40.71
C HIS A 352 2.25 33.84 40.57
N SER A 353 1.38 34.29 39.65
CA SER A 353 1.11 35.71 39.43
C SER A 353 -0.13 36.19 40.21
N ARG A 354 -0.18 37.50 40.49
CA ARG A 354 -1.36 38.14 41.12
C ARG A 354 -2.65 38.00 40.28
N GLU A 355 -2.51 37.68 39.00
CA GLU A 355 -3.60 37.38 38.07
C GLU A 355 -3.39 35.96 37.52
N ILE A 356 -4.10 34.97 38.08
CA ILE A 356 -4.14 33.61 37.51
C ILE A 356 -5.02 33.70 36.26
N PRO A 357 -4.49 33.45 35.05
CA PRO A 357 -5.29 33.52 33.84
C PRO A 357 -6.39 32.45 33.90
N ILE A 358 -7.64 32.88 33.72
CA ILE A 358 -8.79 31.99 33.58
C ILE A 358 -8.91 31.64 32.10
N LEU A 359 -8.93 30.34 31.81
CA LEU A 359 -9.05 29.81 30.47
C LEU A 359 -10.40 29.14 30.31
N ASN A 360 -11.16 29.53 29.29
CA ASN A 360 -12.42 28.88 28.98
C ASN A 360 -12.13 27.61 28.17
N GLY A 361 -12.42 26.46 28.78
CA GLY A 361 -12.34 25.14 28.16
C GLY A 361 -13.71 24.56 27.88
N THR A 362 -13.75 23.45 27.14
CA THR A 362 -14.97 22.67 26.92
C THR A 362 -14.71 21.20 27.22
N ILE A 363 -15.63 20.54 27.92
CA ILE A 363 -15.53 19.10 28.21
C ILE A 363 -15.75 18.32 26.91
N GLN A 364 -14.69 17.72 26.39
CA GLN A 364 -14.72 16.95 25.15
C GLN A 364 -15.16 15.52 25.40
N SER A 365 -14.74 14.92 26.50
CA SER A 365 -15.16 13.57 26.88
C SER A 365 -15.11 13.37 28.38
N LEU A 366 -15.98 12.50 28.89
CA LEU A 366 -16.00 12.04 30.27
C LEU A 366 -15.99 10.51 30.25
N SER A 367 -15.11 9.89 31.04
CA SER A 367 -15.04 8.44 31.20
C SER A 367 -16.40 7.92 31.66
N GLN A 368 -16.84 6.81 31.07
CA GLN A 368 -18.08 6.14 31.50
C GLN A 368 -17.83 5.20 32.69
N ASP A 369 -16.56 4.83 32.91
CA ASP A 369 -16.14 3.96 34.00
C ASP A 369 -15.26 4.71 35.00
N ARG A 370 -15.36 4.28 36.27
CA ARG A 370 -14.55 4.74 37.39
C ARG A 370 -13.14 4.18 37.27
N ILE A 371 -12.15 5.06 37.27
CA ILE A 371 -10.73 4.71 37.20
C ILE A 371 -10.14 4.85 38.60
N SER A 372 -9.42 3.81 39.06
CA SER A 372 -8.69 3.85 40.32
C SER A 372 -7.24 4.22 40.05
N ASP A 373 -6.72 5.25 40.73
CA ASP A 373 -5.28 5.55 40.72
C ASP A 373 -4.50 4.46 41.46
N PRO A 374 -3.55 3.74 40.81
CA PRO A 374 -2.71 2.74 41.47
C PRO A 374 -1.86 3.29 42.63
N GLN A 375 -1.53 4.58 42.63
CA GLN A 375 -0.66 5.20 43.64
C GLN A 375 -1.46 5.77 44.83
N ASN A 376 -2.60 6.42 44.58
CA ASN A 376 -3.34 7.14 45.62
C ASN A 376 -4.60 6.42 46.11
N LYS A 377 -5.02 5.30 45.51
CA LYS A 377 -6.26 4.56 45.83
C LYS A 377 -7.53 5.43 45.85
N LEU A 378 -7.50 6.58 45.17
CA LEU A 378 -8.66 7.43 44.97
C LEU A 378 -9.31 7.05 43.65
N ASP A 379 -10.62 6.85 43.71
CA ASP A 379 -11.44 6.61 42.54
C ASP A 379 -11.88 7.93 41.92
N TYR A 380 -11.76 8.04 40.60
CA TYR A 380 -12.16 9.24 39.87
C TYR A 380 -12.75 8.89 38.49
N PHE A 381 -13.48 9.84 37.92
CA PHE A 381 -13.88 9.84 36.52
C PHE A 381 -12.98 10.78 35.73
N LEU A 382 -12.37 10.27 34.67
CA LEU A 382 -11.48 11.05 33.82
C LEU A 382 -12.30 11.92 32.85
N GLY A 383 -12.22 13.24 33.00
CA GLY A 383 -12.74 14.19 32.03
C GLY A 383 -11.62 14.83 31.20
N ILE A 384 -11.75 14.83 29.88
CA ILE A 384 -10.84 15.53 28.97
C ILE A 384 -11.44 16.88 28.63
N VAL A 385 -10.75 17.94 29.05
CA VAL A 385 -11.14 19.33 28.79
C VAL A 385 -10.21 19.92 27.75
N ARG A 386 -10.76 20.33 26.61
CA ARG A 386 -10.00 21.04 25.57
C ARG A 386 -9.92 22.52 25.91
N VAL A 387 -8.73 23.10 25.81
CA VAL A 387 -8.48 24.51 26.09
C VAL A 387 -7.85 25.17 24.85
N ASP A 388 -8.33 26.35 24.47
CA ASP A 388 -7.69 27.13 23.40
C ASP A 388 -6.54 27.97 23.98
N VAL A 389 -5.31 27.56 23.66
CA VAL A 389 -4.06 28.21 24.10
C VAL A 389 -3.96 29.65 23.60
N LYS A 390 -4.73 30.07 22.59
CA LYS A 390 -4.79 31.46 22.12
C LYS A 390 -5.31 32.42 23.18
N GLN A 391 -6.09 31.94 24.14
CA GLN A 391 -6.62 32.75 25.25
C GLN A 391 -5.53 33.15 26.25
N LEU A 392 -4.38 32.44 26.29
CA LEU A 392 -3.24 32.86 27.11
C LEU A 392 -2.53 34.09 26.50
N PRO A 393 -2.06 35.03 27.34
CA PRO A 393 -1.17 36.10 26.92
C PRO A 393 0.09 35.55 26.20
N PRO A 394 0.61 36.21 25.15
CA PRO A 394 1.73 35.71 24.34
C PRO A 394 2.97 35.29 25.14
N HIS A 395 3.24 35.95 26.27
CA HIS A 395 4.37 35.68 27.16
C HIS A 395 4.19 34.43 28.05
N LEU A 396 2.96 33.90 28.18
CA LEU A 396 2.66 32.69 28.96
C LEU A 396 2.43 31.45 28.09
N ARG A 397 2.15 31.61 26.79
CA ARG A 397 1.88 30.50 25.85
C ARG A 397 3.02 29.47 25.79
N GLY A 398 4.27 29.91 25.74
CA GLY A 398 5.44 29.02 25.67
C GLY A 398 5.89 28.41 27.01
N ARG A 399 5.17 28.69 28.11
CA ARG A 399 5.50 28.20 29.45
C ARG A 399 4.60 27.05 29.92
N VAL A 400 3.57 26.70 29.15
CA VAL A 400 2.69 25.57 29.42
C VAL A 400 3.37 24.29 28.94
N THR A 401 3.58 23.34 29.85
CA THR A 401 4.19 22.03 29.56
C THR A 401 3.28 20.92 30.03
N ALA A 402 3.36 19.75 29.37
CA ALA A 402 2.71 18.55 29.85
C ALA A 402 3.19 18.21 31.29
N GLY A 403 2.28 17.75 32.14
CA GLY A 403 2.53 17.48 33.56
C GLY A 403 2.23 18.65 34.51
N MET A 404 1.87 19.83 34.01
CA MET A 404 1.52 20.98 34.87
C MET A 404 0.18 20.76 35.60
N PRO A 405 0.06 21.07 36.90
CA PRO A 405 -1.22 20.98 37.61
C PRO A 405 -2.19 22.05 37.10
N ALA A 406 -3.43 21.65 36.92
CA ALA A 406 -4.55 22.49 36.50
C ALA A 406 -5.75 22.26 37.44
N GLN A 407 -6.61 23.25 37.55
CA GLN A 407 -7.87 23.14 38.26
C GLN A 407 -8.99 23.46 37.28
N VAL A 408 -9.94 22.55 37.14
CA VAL A 408 -11.10 22.70 36.25
C VAL A 408 -12.33 22.96 37.11
N ILE A 409 -13.00 24.07 36.84
CA ILE A 409 -14.22 24.49 37.50
C ILE A 409 -15.35 24.39 36.48
N VAL A 410 -16.31 23.51 36.73
CA VAL A 410 -17.48 23.31 35.87
C VAL A 410 -18.67 23.99 36.55
N PRO A 411 -19.25 25.05 35.97
CA PRO A 411 -20.47 25.65 36.50
C PRO A 411 -21.65 24.68 36.26
N THR A 412 -22.27 24.22 37.33
CA THR A 412 -23.35 23.20 37.31
C THR A 412 -24.75 23.79 37.48
N GLY A 413 -24.88 25.11 37.27
CA GLY A 413 -26.13 25.87 37.29
C GLY A 413 -26.32 26.72 38.55
N GLU A 414 -27.29 27.63 38.48
CA GLU A 414 -27.69 28.49 39.58
C GLU A 414 -28.70 27.77 40.49
N ARG A 415 -28.39 27.62 41.78
CA ARG A 415 -29.34 27.13 42.78
C ARG A 415 -29.76 28.28 43.66
N THR A 416 -31.02 28.33 44.10
CA THR A 416 -31.41 29.39 45.06
C THR A 416 -30.97 29.02 46.48
N VAL A 417 -30.73 30.01 47.33
CA VAL A 417 -30.35 29.78 48.74
C VAL A 417 -31.37 28.88 49.45
N LEU A 418 -32.65 29.04 49.12
CA LEU A 418 -33.73 28.18 49.60
C LEU A 418 -33.56 26.72 49.12
N GLN A 419 -33.23 26.50 47.85
CA GLN A 419 -33.01 25.14 47.32
C GLN A 419 -31.81 24.44 47.96
N TYR A 420 -30.71 25.16 48.22
CA TYR A 420 -29.53 24.60 48.90
C TYR A 420 -29.81 24.18 50.35
N LEU A 421 -30.58 24.99 51.09
CA LEU A 421 -30.89 24.71 52.50
C LEU A 421 -31.86 23.52 52.66
N PHE A 422 -32.79 23.35 51.72
CA PHE A 422 -33.83 22.32 51.78
C PHE A 422 -33.52 21.06 50.95
N SER A 423 -32.49 21.04 50.09
CA SER A 423 -32.11 19.87 49.30
C SER A 423 -31.84 18.59 50.11
N PRO A 424 -31.01 18.59 51.19
CA PRO A 424 -30.75 17.37 51.96
C PRO A 424 -32.00 16.80 52.65
N LEU A 425 -32.93 17.68 53.08
CA LEU A 425 -34.20 17.27 53.68
C LEU A 425 -35.10 16.58 52.67
N ARG A 426 -35.12 17.07 51.42
CA ARG A 426 -35.87 16.45 50.33
C ARG A 426 -35.26 15.11 49.90
N ASP A 427 -33.94 15.02 49.80
CA ASP A 427 -33.25 13.82 49.33
C ASP A 427 -33.34 12.67 50.35
N THR A 428 -33.27 12.99 51.65
CA THR A 428 -33.50 12.02 52.74
C THR A 428 -34.95 11.54 52.81
N LEU A 429 -35.94 12.42 52.57
CA LEU A 429 -37.35 12.01 52.46
C LEU A 429 -37.60 11.09 51.25
N ARG A 430 -36.86 11.30 50.16
CA ARG A 430 -36.98 10.50 48.93
C ARG A 430 -36.29 9.13 49.04
N THR A 431 -35.22 9.03 49.82
CA THR A 431 -34.52 7.77 50.12
C THR A 431 -35.22 6.96 51.21
N THR A 432 -35.89 7.60 52.17
CA THR A 432 -36.66 6.90 53.22
C THR A 432 -38.05 6.42 52.76
N MET A 433 -38.59 6.96 51.66
CA MET A 433 -39.84 6.49 51.03
C MET A 433 -39.61 5.49 49.88
N ARG A 434 -38.40 4.93 49.76
CA ARG A 434 -38.09 3.80 48.88
C ARG A 434 -37.47 2.68 49.72
N GLU A 435 -38.28 1.68 50.03
CA GLU A 435 -37.82 0.33 50.37
C GLU A 435 -37.59 -0.43 49.05
N GLU A 436 -36.62 -1.37 49.02
CA GLU A 436 -36.05 -2.00 47.81
C GLU A 436 -37.05 -2.46 46.73
#